data_AF-A0A1E1WYA6-F1
#
_entry.id   AF-A0A1E1WYA6-F1
#
_cell.length_a   1.000
_cell.length_b   1.000
_cell.length_c   1.000
_cell.angle_alpha   90.00
_cell.angle_beta   90.00
_cell.angle_gamma   90.00
#
_symmetry.space_group_name_H-M   'P 1'
#
loop_
_entity.id
_entity.type
_entity.pdbx_description
1 polymer ?
#
loop_
_entity_poly.entity_id
_entity_poly.type
_entity_poly.pdbx_seq_one_letter_code
_entity_poly.pdbx_strand_id
1 'polypeptide(L)'
;NFFSVPSSLKLLLYKTLIRSKLEYATPVWDPTFENLIAAIEMVQNNSACFILTDYSHTASITAMKSNLSLPTLSLLRKVSRIALFHKLYHHPVLRDRFIPQPFYVSNHTDHRHKVGIASCNTKYFYQSFLPR
;
A
#
# COMPACT_ATOMS: atom_id res chain seq x y z
N ASN A 1 -20.67 -16.73 15.34
CA ASN A 1 -20.85 -17.12 13.93
C ASN A 1 -21.35 -15.88 13.16
N PHE A 2 -20.62 -15.38 12.15
CA PHE A 2 -20.93 -14.08 11.50
C PHE A 2 -21.83 -14.20 10.26
N PHE A 3 -22.38 -15.37 10.00
CA PHE A 3 -23.13 -15.65 8.77
C PHE A 3 -24.31 -14.68 8.55
N SER A 4 -25.19 -14.55 9.55
CA SER A 4 -26.42 -13.73 9.51
C SER A 4 -26.22 -12.23 9.76
N VAL A 5 -24.97 -11.79 9.97
CA VAL A 5 -24.66 -10.40 10.33
C VAL A 5 -24.75 -9.51 9.07
N PRO A 6 -25.29 -8.27 9.19
CA PRO A 6 -25.36 -7.34 8.07
C PRO A 6 -23.99 -7.06 7.45
N SER A 7 -23.97 -6.86 6.13
CA SER A 7 -22.76 -6.57 5.36
C SER A 7 -22.01 -5.32 5.87
N SER A 8 -22.73 -4.33 6.38
CA SER A 8 -22.15 -3.12 6.98
C SER A 8 -21.25 -3.42 8.19
N LEU A 9 -21.66 -4.34 9.07
CA LEU A 9 -20.87 -4.74 10.24
C LEU A 9 -19.66 -5.59 9.81
N LYS A 10 -19.82 -6.47 8.82
CA LYS A 10 -18.69 -7.23 8.25
C LYS A 10 -17.66 -6.31 7.60
N LEU A 11 -18.11 -5.29 6.87
CA LEU A 11 -17.27 -4.25 6.29
C LEU A 11 -16.51 -3.47 7.37
N LEU A 12 -17.19 -3.09 8.46
CA LEU A 12 -16.57 -2.42 9.59
C LEU A 12 -15.48 -3.29 10.23
N LEU A 13 -15.76 -4.57 10.45
CA LEU A 13 -14.80 -5.54 10.99
C LEU A 13 -13.57 -5.67 10.08
N TYR A 14 -13.78 -5.80 8.77
CA TYR A 14 -12.68 -5.82 7.80
C TYR A 14 -11.82 -4.55 7.88
N LYS A 15 -12.44 -3.37 7.87
CA LYS A 15 -11.73 -2.08 7.94
C LYS A 15 -10.93 -1.92 9.23
N THR A 16 -11.50 -2.33 10.36
CA THR A 16 -10.91 -2.12 11.69
C THR A 16 -9.82 -3.12 12.04
N LEU A 17 -9.96 -4.39 11.66
CA LEU A 17 -9.04 -5.45 12.09
C LEU A 17 -8.06 -5.90 11.01
N ILE A 18 -8.53 -6.07 9.77
CA ILE A 18 -7.72 -6.65 8.69
C ILE A 18 -7.01 -5.52 7.94
N ARG A 19 -7.78 -4.55 7.45
CA ARG A 19 -7.26 -3.44 6.66
C ARG A 19 -6.27 -2.58 7.45
N SER A 20 -6.54 -2.31 8.73
CA SER A 20 -5.63 -1.58 9.61
C SER A 20 -4.25 -2.25 9.74
N LYS A 21 -4.21 -3.58 9.88
CA LYS A 21 -2.96 -4.35 9.93
C LYS A 21 -2.21 -4.31 8.60
N LEU A 22 -2.94 -4.45 7.49
CA LEU A 22 -2.34 -4.34 6.16
C LEU A 22 -1.71 -2.96 5.96
N GLU A 23 -2.47 -1.89 6.22
CA GLU A 23 -2.03 -0.49 6.09
C GLU A 23 -0.86 -0.15 7.04
N TYR A 24 -0.82 -0.73 8.24
CA TYR A 24 0.31 -0.55 9.14
C TYR A 24 1.59 -1.22 8.62
N ALA A 25 1.47 -2.37 7.96
CA ALA A 25 2.61 -3.13 7.44
C ALA A 25 3.15 -2.57 6.10
N THR A 26 2.34 -1.82 5.32
CA THR A 26 2.73 -1.37 3.97
C THR A 26 4.02 -0.53 3.91
N PRO A 27 4.32 0.37 4.87
CA PRO A 27 5.62 1.05 4.95
C PRO A 27 6.84 0.14 4.97
N VAL A 28 6.75 -0.93 5.76
CA VAL A 28 7.88 -1.80 6.09
C VAL A 28 8.05 -2.84 4.99
N TRP A 29 6.94 -3.29 4.42
CA TRP A 29 6.92 -4.34 3.43
C TRP A 29 5.97 -4.01 2.28
N ASP A 30 6.56 -3.58 1.15
CA ASP A 30 5.87 -3.34 -0.12
C ASP A 30 6.31 -4.39 -1.16
N PRO A 31 5.59 -5.51 -1.33
CA PRO A 31 6.04 -6.57 -2.22
C PRO A 31 5.98 -6.14 -3.69
N THR A 32 6.96 -6.66 -4.42
CA THR A 32 7.22 -6.34 -5.82
C THR A 32 7.02 -7.52 -6.76
N PHE A 33 7.12 -8.74 -6.23
CA PHE A 33 6.88 -9.96 -6.98
C PHE A 33 5.38 -10.22 -7.10
N GLU A 34 4.94 -10.62 -8.30
CA GLU A 34 3.52 -10.80 -8.62
C GLU A 34 2.83 -11.82 -7.72
N ASN A 35 3.52 -12.91 -7.37
CA ASN A 35 3.00 -13.93 -6.46
C ASN A 35 2.67 -13.36 -5.07
N LEU A 36 3.53 -12.50 -4.51
CA LEU A 36 3.32 -11.86 -3.22
C LEU A 36 2.22 -10.80 -3.29
N ILE A 37 2.17 -10.05 -4.40
CA ILE A 37 1.10 -9.08 -4.65
C ILE A 37 -0.24 -9.79 -4.72
N ALA A 38 -0.33 -10.88 -5.49
CA ALA A 38 -1.53 -11.70 -5.62
C ALA A 38 -1.96 -12.31 -4.28
N ALA A 39 -1.01 -12.77 -3.46
CA ALA A 39 -1.29 -13.30 -2.12
C ALA A 39 -1.91 -12.24 -1.20
N ILE A 40 -1.41 -11.00 -1.24
CA ILE A 40 -1.98 -9.89 -0.47
C ILE A 40 -3.35 -9.48 -1.01
N GLU A 41 -3.52 -9.41 -2.33
CA GLU A 41 -4.82 -9.10 -2.94
C GLU A 41 -5.88 -10.16 -2.66
N MET A 42 -5.47 -11.42 -2.54
CA MET A 42 -6.35 -12.52 -2.15
C MET A 42 -6.98 -12.29 -0.78
N VAL A 43 -6.28 -11.66 0.18
CA VAL A 43 -6.84 -11.31 1.49
C VAL A 43 -8.04 -10.35 1.34
N GLN A 44 -7.91 -9.31 0.50
CA GLN A 44 -9.02 -8.40 0.24
C GLN A 44 -10.13 -9.06 -0.59
N ASN A 45 -9.79 -9.91 -1.55
CA ASN A 45 -10.77 -10.65 -2.36
C ASN A 45 -11.63 -11.58 -1.48
N ASN A 46 -10.99 -12.38 -0.62
CA ASN A 46 -11.68 -13.25 0.33
C ASN A 46 -12.55 -12.44 1.31
N SER A 47 -12.07 -11.26 1.72
CA SER A 47 -12.84 -10.36 2.57
C SER A 47 -14.08 -9.81 1.85
N ALA A 48 -13.98 -9.49 0.56
CA ALA A 48 -15.12 -9.04 -0.24
C ALA A 48 -16.20 -10.13 -0.35
N CYS A 49 -15.81 -11.37 -0.66
CA CYS A 49 -16.70 -12.52 -0.65
C CYS A 49 -17.35 -12.73 0.72
N PHE A 50 -16.57 -12.64 1.82
CA PHE A 50 -17.09 -12.77 3.18
C PHE A 50 -18.12 -11.69 3.54
N ILE A 51 -17.86 -10.43 3.17
CA ILE A 51 -18.74 -9.30 3.47
C ILE A 51 -20.09 -9.44 2.76
N LEU A 52 -20.07 -9.84 1.49
CA LEU A 52 -21.28 -10.00 0.66
C LEU A 52 -21.91 -11.39 0.75
N THR A 53 -21.24 -12.34 1.40
CA THR A 53 -21.65 -13.77 1.45
C THR A 53 -21.89 -14.39 0.07
N ASP A 54 -21.20 -13.86 -0.94
CA ASP A 54 -21.28 -14.36 -2.32
C ASP A 54 -20.00 -15.11 -2.66
N TYR A 55 -20.16 -16.41 -2.87
CA TYR A 55 -19.11 -17.37 -3.20
C TYR A 55 -19.41 -18.09 -4.52
N SER A 56 -20.34 -17.56 -5.32
CA SER A 56 -20.73 -18.20 -6.57
C SER A 56 -19.61 -18.14 -7.61
N HIS A 57 -19.52 -19.17 -8.47
CA HIS A 57 -18.48 -19.25 -9.51
C HIS A 57 -18.60 -18.16 -10.58
N THR A 58 -19.80 -17.59 -10.76
CA THR A 58 -20.08 -16.51 -11.70
C THR A 58 -19.89 -15.13 -11.07
N ALA A 59 -19.59 -15.05 -9.78
CA ALA A 59 -19.46 -13.78 -9.10
C ALA A 59 -18.19 -13.04 -9.52
N SER A 60 -18.34 -11.77 -9.86
CA SER A 60 -17.22 -10.90 -10.19
C SER A 60 -16.68 -10.23 -8.93
N ILE A 61 -15.49 -10.66 -8.49
CA ILE A 61 -14.80 -10.07 -7.32
C ILE A 61 -14.49 -8.58 -7.55
N THR A 62 -14.24 -8.16 -8.78
CA THR A 62 -14.04 -6.74 -9.11
C THR A 62 -15.33 -5.94 -8.91
N ALA A 63 -16.48 -6.49 -9.29
CA ALA A 63 -17.79 -5.89 -9.04
C ALA A 63 -18.15 -5.87 -7.54
N MET A 64 -17.76 -6.92 -6.79
CA MET A 64 -17.92 -6.93 -5.33
C MET A 64 -17.14 -5.79 -4.67
N LYS A 65 -15.87 -5.61 -5.06
CA LYS A 65 -15.01 -4.55 -4.52
C LYS A 65 -15.54 -3.16 -4.87
N SER A 66 -16.06 -2.97 -6.09
CA SER A 66 -16.66 -1.68 -6.48
C SER A 66 -17.95 -1.39 -5.70
N ASN A 67 -18.82 -2.39 -5.50
CA ASN A 67 -20.02 -2.28 -4.66
C ASN A 67 -19.65 -1.87 -3.22
N LEU A 68 -18.61 -2.49 -2.64
CA LEU A 68 -18.13 -2.16 -1.30
C LEU A 68 -17.29 -0.87 -1.22
N SER A 69 -17.10 -0.14 -2.33
CA SER A 69 -16.21 1.04 -2.43
C SER A 69 -14.78 0.78 -1.92
N LEU A 70 -14.28 -0.44 -2.12
CA LEU A 70 -12.94 -0.83 -1.67
C LEU A 70 -11.90 -0.53 -2.74
N PRO A 71 -10.95 0.41 -2.51
CA PRO A 71 -9.85 0.64 -3.44
C PRO A 71 -8.92 -0.57 -3.50
N THR A 72 -8.08 -0.64 -4.53
CA THR A 72 -7.06 -1.68 -4.65
C THR A 72 -5.97 -1.51 -3.57
N LEU A 73 -5.44 -2.64 -3.07
CA LEU A 73 -4.33 -2.60 -2.11
C LEU A 73 -3.06 -1.96 -2.69
N SER A 74 -2.84 -2.09 -4.00
CA SER A 74 -1.75 -1.40 -4.71
C SER A 74 -1.85 0.12 -4.61
N LEU A 75 -3.05 0.67 -4.78
CA LEU A 75 -3.28 2.11 -4.64
C LEU A 75 -3.08 2.56 -3.19
N LEU A 76 -3.59 1.80 -2.22
CA LEU A 76 -3.39 2.10 -0.80
C LEU A 76 -1.91 2.07 -0.40
N ARG A 77 -1.16 1.07 -0.87
CA ARG A 77 0.31 1.00 -0.68
C ARG A 77 0.99 2.25 -1.22
N LYS A 78 0.65 2.66 -2.45
CA LYS A 78 1.18 3.90 -3.06
C LYS A 78 0.88 5.14 -2.21
N VAL A 79 -0.34 5.29 -1.73
CA VAL A 79 -0.73 6.42 -0.85
C VAL A 79 0.04 6.39 0.45
N SER A 80 0.11 5.23 1.12
CA SER A 80 0.85 5.07 2.39
C SER A 80 2.33 5.39 2.23
N ARG A 81 2.91 5.01 1.09
CA ARG A 81 4.31 5.25 0.75
C ARG A 81 4.59 6.75 0.61
N ILE A 82 3.77 7.45 -0.16
CA ILE A 82 3.89 8.91 -0.32
C ILE A 82 3.72 9.62 1.02
N ALA A 83 2.73 9.22 1.82
CA ALA A 83 2.48 9.80 3.14
C ALA A 83 3.68 9.62 4.08
N LEU A 84 4.30 8.44 4.08
CA LEU A 84 5.49 8.19 4.89
C LEU A 84 6.70 8.96 4.38
N PHE A 85 6.89 9.01 3.06
CA PHE A 85 8.01 9.76 2.47
C PHE A 85 7.94 11.24 2.86
N HIS A 86 6.75 11.84 2.78
CA HIS A 86 6.52 13.21 3.24
C HIS A 86 6.87 13.37 4.73
N LYS A 87 6.44 12.45 5.59
CA LYS A 87 6.80 12.46 7.02
C LYS A 87 8.30 12.37 7.24
N LEU A 88 9.00 11.49 6.53
CA LEU A 88 10.46 11.35 6.61
C LEU A 88 11.18 12.61 6.13
N TYR A 89 10.72 13.22 5.03
CA TYR A 89 11.31 14.41 4.45
C TYR A 89 11.28 15.61 5.39
N HIS A 90 10.21 15.77 6.16
CA HIS A 90 10.06 16.86 7.13
C HIS A 90 10.58 16.51 8.53
N HIS A 91 11.09 15.29 8.75
CA HIS A 91 11.59 14.88 10.06
C HIS A 91 13.05 15.31 10.26
N PRO A 92 13.39 16.06 11.34
CA PRO A 92 14.70 16.69 11.48
C PRO A 92 15.89 15.71 11.50
N VAL A 93 15.73 14.55 12.16
CA VAL A 93 16.82 13.56 12.29
C VAL A 93 16.81 12.49 11.19
N LEU A 94 15.63 12.09 10.72
CA LEU A 94 15.49 10.93 9.84
C LEU A 94 15.70 11.30 8.37
N ARG A 95 15.42 12.56 8.00
CA ARG A 95 15.62 13.07 6.64
C ARG A 95 17.03 12.80 6.16
N ASP A 96 18.04 13.27 6.88
CA ASP A 96 19.44 13.20 6.43
C ASP A 96 19.99 11.76 6.48
N ARG A 97 19.35 10.86 7.24
CA ARG A 97 19.73 9.44 7.30
C ARG A 97 19.17 8.61 6.13
N PHE A 98 17.92 8.87 5.75
CA PHE A 98 17.20 8.03 4.80
C PHE A 98 17.09 8.64 3.40
N ILE A 99 17.17 9.97 3.28
CA ILE A 99 17.00 10.68 2.03
C ILE A 99 18.34 11.31 1.66
N PRO A 100 19.06 10.73 0.68
CA PRO A 100 20.35 11.27 0.27
C PRO A 100 20.15 12.63 -0.43
N GLN A 101 21.17 13.48 -0.33
CA GLN A 101 21.19 14.72 -1.09
C GLN A 101 21.41 14.42 -2.57
N PRO A 102 20.77 15.17 -3.48
CA PRO A 102 21.01 15.03 -4.91
C PRO A 102 22.45 15.42 -5.25
N PHE A 103 23.12 14.62 -6.07
CA PHE A 103 24.48 14.92 -6.56
C PHE A 103 24.53 16.22 -7.38
N TYR A 104 23.46 16.52 -8.12
CA TYR A 104 23.35 17.70 -8.96
C TYR A 104 21.91 18.24 -8.94
N VAL A 105 21.76 19.56 -8.89
CA VAL A 105 20.48 20.28 -8.98
C VAL A 105 20.61 21.41 -9.99
N SER A 106 19.79 21.37 -11.05
CA SER A 106 19.66 22.43 -12.05
C SER A 106 18.59 23.43 -11.62
N ASN A 107 18.94 24.71 -11.52
CA ASN A 107 17.98 25.76 -11.15
C ASN A 107 16.89 25.98 -12.20
N HIS A 108 17.10 25.58 -13.46
CA HIS A 108 16.15 25.81 -14.56
C HIS A 108 15.13 24.68 -14.72
N THR A 109 15.52 23.44 -14.40
CA THR A 109 14.72 22.26 -14.68
C THR A 109 14.25 21.54 -13.43
N ASP A 110 14.99 21.65 -12.33
CA ASP A 110 14.73 20.85 -11.14
C ASP A 110 13.88 21.59 -10.11
N HIS A 111 13.09 20.81 -9.38
CA HIS A 111 12.29 21.31 -8.29
C HIS A 111 13.16 21.65 -7.06
N ARG A 112 12.79 22.70 -6.30
CA ARG A 112 13.47 23.12 -5.07
C ARG A 112 13.58 22.00 -4.01
N HIS A 113 12.66 21.06 -4.04
CA HIS A 113 12.63 19.89 -3.14
C HIS A 113 13.19 18.62 -3.77
N LYS A 114 14.05 18.73 -4.78
CA LYS A 114 14.74 17.58 -5.39
C LYS A 114 15.51 16.80 -4.31
N VAL A 115 15.36 15.49 -4.34
CA VAL A 115 16.03 14.54 -3.46
C VAL A 115 16.95 13.63 -4.29
N GLY A 116 18.01 13.14 -3.67
CA GLY A 116 18.88 12.14 -4.27
C GLY A 116 18.21 10.76 -4.27
N ILE A 117 18.69 9.89 -5.15
CA ILE A 117 18.33 8.48 -5.18
C ILE A 117 19.51 7.70 -4.60
N ALA A 118 19.25 6.83 -3.62
CA ALA A 118 20.28 5.98 -3.05
C ALA A 118 20.75 4.96 -4.09
N SER A 119 22.07 4.79 -4.25
CA SER A 119 22.61 3.72 -5.08
C SER A 119 22.38 2.37 -4.39
N CYS A 120 22.17 1.34 -5.18
CA CYS A 120 21.88 0.02 -4.66
C CYS A 120 22.40 -1.08 -5.56
N ASN A 121 23.03 -2.08 -4.93
CA ASN A 121 23.63 -3.20 -5.64
C ASN A 121 22.70 -4.42 -5.69
N THR A 122 21.65 -4.45 -4.87
CA THR A 122 20.71 -5.57 -4.80
C THR A 122 19.33 -5.16 -5.28
N LYS A 123 18.67 -6.07 -6.00
CA LYS A 123 17.27 -5.91 -6.42
C LYS A 123 16.33 -5.74 -5.22
N TYR A 124 16.63 -6.41 -4.10
CA TYR A 124 15.84 -6.31 -2.89
C TYR A 124 15.87 -4.89 -2.30
N PHE A 125 17.06 -4.29 -2.20
CA PHE A 125 17.16 -2.90 -1.75
C PHE A 125 16.52 -1.96 -2.76
N TYR A 126 16.78 -2.10 -4.07
CA TYR A 126 16.13 -1.29 -5.11
C TYR A 126 14.60 -1.31 -5.03
N GLN A 127 14.04 -2.45 -4.63
CA GLN A 127 12.60 -2.66 -4.50
C GLN A 127 12.03 -2.24 -3.14
N SER A 128 12.87 -1.76 -2.23
CA SER A 128 12.46 -1.26 -0.92
C SER A 128 11.76 0.10 -1.02
N PHE A 129 11.46 0.68 0.14
CA PHE A 129 10.68 1.91 0.25
C PHE A 129 11.36 3.15 -0.37
N LEU A 130 12.67 3.32 -0.17
CA LEU A 130 13.41 4.56 -0.45
C LEU A 130 13.99 4.69 -1.88
N PRO A 131 14.50 3.64 -2.53
CA PRO A 131 15.25 3.76 -3.79
C PRO A 131 14.37 3.62 -5.05
N ARG A 132 13.07 3.90 -4.95
CA ARG A 132 12.08 3.71 -6.02
C ARG A 132 11.53 5.01 -6.60
#